data_AF-A0A537R3M3-F1
#
_entry.id   AF-A0A537R3M3-F1
#
_cell.length_a   1.000
_cell.length_b   1.000
_cell.length_c   1.000
_cell.angle_alpha   90.00
_cell.angle_beta   90.00
_cell.angle_gamma   90.00
#
_symmetry.space_group_name_H-M   'P 1'
#
loop_
_entity.id
_entity.type
_entity.pdbx_description
1 polymer ?
#
loop_
_entity_poly.entity_id
_entity_poly.type
_entity_poly.pdbx_seq_one_letter_code
_entity_poly.pdbx_strand_id
1 'polypeptide(L)'
;MAECGLRRLRTRVPDPHALVALTSQSHLNRATESFLAGYNVIERRALASSLKFGLIAKGEADVYPRVGPTCEWDTAAGHAVLVAAGGAVTATDGAPLLYGNAARGFENPDFVAWGRGPLARAREA
;
A
#
# COMPACT_ATOMS: atom_id res chain seq x y z
N MET A 1 -29.04 0.13 21.68
CA MET A 1 -27.72 0.28 21.02
C MET A 1 -27.36 -1.09 20.49
N ALA A 2 -27.45 -1.32 19.18
CA ALA A 2 -27.09 -2.61 18.61
C ALA A 2 -25.61 -2.91 18.90
N GLU A 3 -25.28 -4.15 19.29
CA GLU A 3 -23.90 -4.59 19.43
C GLU A 3 -23.16 -4.36 18.11
N CYS A 4 -22.20 -3.43 18.13
CA CYS A 4 -21.29 -3.25 17.01
C CYS A 4 -20.30 -4.43 17.04
N GLY A 5 -20.61 -5.49 16.28
CA GLY A 5 -19.73 -6.65 16.15
C GLY A 5 -18.39 -6.23 15.54
N LEU A 6 -17.33 -6.21 16.34
CA LEU A 6 -15.98 -5.94 15.85
C LEU A 6 -15.45 -7.15 15.08
N ARG A 7 -15.09 -6.95 13.81
CA ARG A 7 -14.42 -7.98 12.98
C ARG A 7 -12.93 -7.69 12.91
N ARG A 8 -12.11 -8.70 13.21
CA ARG A 8 -10.66 -8.61 13.00
C ARG A 8 -10.35 -8.42 11.51
N LEU A 9 -9.49 -7.45 11.20
CA LEU A 9 -8.96 -7.25 9.86
C LEU A 9 -7.92 -8.32 9.53
N ARG A 10 -7.93 -8.78 8.28
CA ARG A 10 -6.95 -9.71 7.71
C ARG A 10 -6.79 -9.39 6.23
N THR A 11 -5.55 -9.25 5.80
CA THR A 11 -5.24 -9.14 4.38
C THR A 11 -5.48 -10.46 3.66
N ARG A 12 -5.79 -10.40 2.36
CA ARG A 12 -5.91 -11.60 1.52
C ARG A 12 -4.54 -12.10 1.06
N VAL A 13 -4.48 -13.31 0.51
CA VAL A 13 -3.32 -13.80 -0.23
C VAL A 13 -3.43 -13.24 -1.66
N PRO A 14 -2.47 -12.44 -2.14
CA PRO A 14 -2.50 -11.91 -3.51
C PRO A 14 -2.35 -13.03 -4.54
N ASP A 15 -3.13 -12.97 -5.61
CA ASP A 15 -2.89 -13.75 -6.83
C ASP A 15 -1.94 -12.94 -7.73
N PRO A 16 -0.70 -13.42 -7.99
CA PRO A 16 0.27 -12.72 -8.83
C PRO A 16 -0.20 -12.46 -10.28
N HIS A 17 -1.25 -13.13 -10.74
CA HIS A 17 -1.83 -12.97 -12.08
C HIS A 17 -3.09 -12.09 -12.11
N ALA A 18 -3.61 -11.71 -10.94
CA ALA A 18 -4.91 -11.05 -10.82
C ALA A 18 -4.93 -10.00 -9.68
N LEU A 19 -3.98 -9.07 -9.70
CA LEU A 19 -3.85 -8.07 -8.64
C LEU A 19 -4.86 -6.92 -8.76
N VAL A 20 -5.34 -6.45 -7.61
CA VAL A 20 -6.13 -5.23 -7.45
C VAL A 20 -5.23 -4.14 -6.85
N ALA A 21 -4.95 -3.10 -7.63
CA ALA A 21 -4.09 -1.99 -7.23
C ALA A 21 -4.91 -0.78 -6.77
N LEU A 22 -4.45 -0.11 -5.72
CA LEU A 22 -4.96 1.20 -5.30
C LEU A 22 -3.99 2.30 -5.71
N THR A 23 -4.52 3.40 -6.25
CA THR A 23 -3.72 4.59 -6.58
C THR A 23 -4.31 5.85 -5.98
N SER A 24 -3.50 6.91 -5.90
CA SER A 24 -3.99 8.24 -5.51
C SER A 24 -4.98 8.77 -6.55
N GLN A 25 -6.12 9.30 -6.10
CA GLN A 25 -7.09 9.95 -6.97
C GLN A 25 -6.58 11.26 -7.56
N SER A 26 -5.91 12.10 -6.76
CA SER A 26 -5.48 13.46 -7.15
C SER A 26 -3.99 13.57 -7.48
N HIS A 27 -3.22 12.49 -7.29
CA HIS A 27 -1.75 12.51 -7.41
C HIS A 27 -1.24 11.26 -8.11
N LEU A 28 -1.99 10.76 -9.09
CA LEU A 28 -1.48 9.72 -9.98
C LEU A 28 -0.37 10.32 -10.85
N ASN A 29 0.74 9.61 -10.99
CA ASN A 29 1.84 10.02 -11.85
C ASN A 29 2.41 8.85 -12.64
N ARG A 30 3.19 9.19 -13.68
CA ARG A 30 3.83 8.23 -14.58
C ARG A 30 4.72 7.23 -13.87
N ALA A 31 5.38 7.63 -12.78
CA ALA A 31 6.26 6.74 -12.02
C ALA A 31 5.47 5.65 -11.27
N THR A 32 4.32 6.01 -10.69
CA THR A 32 3.37 5.06 -10.09
C THR A 32 2.82 4.10 -11.16
N GLU A 33 2.46 4.61 -12.35
CA GLU A 33 2.01 3.77 -13.47
C GLU A 33 3.11 2.83 -13.95
N SER A 34 4.34 3.32 -14.06
CA SER A 34 5.50 2.53 -14.48
C SER A 34 5.84 1.43 -13.48
N PHE A 35 5.68 1.70 -12.17
CA PHE A 35 5.80 0.68 -11.14
C PHE A 35 4.74 -0.42 -11.33
N LEU A 36 3.47 -0.04 -11.51
CA LEU A 36 2.36 -0.99 -11.67
C LEU A 36 2.45 -1.81 -12.97
N ALA A 37 3.05 -1.26 -14.04
CA ALA A 37 3.27 -1.97 -15.30
C ALA A 37 4.17 -3.21 -15.16
N GLY A 38 4.89 -3.36 -14.04
CA GLY A 38 5.66 -4.55 -13.71
C GLY A 38 4.84 -5.72 -13.15
N TYR A 39 3.54 -5.56 -12.93
CA TYR A 39 2.68 -6.53 -12.27
C TYR A 39 1.40 -6.81 -13.08
N ASN A 40 0.80 -7.99 -12.91
CA ASN A 40 -0.47 -8.34 -13.54
C ASN A 40 -1.64 -7.73 -12.76
N VAL A 41 -1.88 -6.43 -12.97
CA VAL A 41 -2.98 -5.70 -12.35
C VAL A 41 -4.23 -5.80 -13.23
N ILE A 42 -5.26 -6.50 -12.74
CA ILE A 42 -6.54 -6.66 -13.45
C ILE A 42 -7.55 -5.57 -13.09
N GLU A 43 -7.37 -4.93 -11.94
CA GLU A 43 -8.24 -3.86 -11.47
C GLU A 43 -7.43 -2.75 -10.80
N ARG A 44 -7.77 -1.50 -11.10
CA ARG A 44 -7.17 -0.34 -10.45
C ARG A 44 -8.24 0.58 -9.89
N ARG A 45 -8.17 0.89 -8.60
CA ARG A 45 -9.10 1.78 -7.91
C ARG A 45 -8.39 3.07 -7.48
N ALA A 46 -8.88 4.21 -7.96
CA ALA A 46 -8.35 5.52 -7.57
C ALA A 46 -9.11 6.05 -6.35
N LEU A 47 -8.41 6.28 -5.24
CA LEU A 47 -9.01 6.67 -3.97
C LEU A 47 -8.21 7.79 -3.29
N ALA A 48 -8.93 8.70 -2.63
CA ALA A 48 -8.32 9.74 -1.79
C ALA A 48 -7.83 9.19 -0.44
N SER A 49 -6.98 9.96 0.24
CA SER A 49 -6.59 9.76 1.65
C SER A 49 -5.90 8.43 1.99
N SER A 50 -5.69 8.18 3.28
CA SER A 50 -5.05 6.99 3.87
C SER A 50 -5.98 5.76 3.95
N LEU A 51 -7.24 5.88 3.50
CA LEU A 51 -8.22 4.77 3.40
C LEU A 51 -7.67 3.55 2.65
N LYS A 52 -6.72 3.76 1.73
CA LYS A 52 -6.05 2.72 0.96
C LYS A 52 -5.38 1.66 1.85
N PHE A 53 -4.77 2.05 2.97
CA PHE A 53 -4.21 1.10 3.94
C PHE A 53 -5.30 0.22 4.54
N GLY A 54 -6.44 0.82 4.92
CA GLY A 54 -7.58 0.11 5.48
C GLY A 54 -8.21 -0.89 4.51
N LEU A 55 -8.31 -0.55 3.22
CA LEU A 55 -8.84 -1.46 2.20
C LEU A 55 -7.94 -2.68 1.98
N ILE A 56 -6.62 -2.48 1.93
CA ILE A 56 -5.68 -3.60 1.87
C ILE A 56 -5.79 -4.43 3.15
N ALA A 57 -5.80 -3.80 4.33
CA ALA A 57 -5.94 -4.47 5.62
C ALA A 57 -7.24 -5.29 5.74
N LYS A 58 -8.32 -4.86 5.08
CA LYS A 58 -9.60 -5.57 5.00
C LYS A 58 -9.61 -6.70 3.95
N GLY A 59 -8.56 -6.80 3.13
CA GLY A 59 -8.42 -7.80 2.07
C GLY A 59 -9.14 -7.44 0.77
N GLU A 60 -9.42 -6.16 0.52
CA GLU A 60 -10.15 -5.70 -0.66
C GLU A 60 -9.24 -5.28 -1.82
N ALA A 61 -7.92 -5.19 -1.59
CA ALA A 61 -6.89 -4.87 -2.57
C ALA A 61 -5.54 -5.48 -2.17
N ASP A 62 -4.59 -5.51 -3.10
CA ASP A 62 -3.30 -6.20 -2.93
C ASP A 62 -2.10 -5.26 -2.82
N VAL A 63 -2.12 -4.15 -3.56
CA VAL A 63 -0.95 -3.27 -3.68
C VAL A 63 -1.34 -1.81 -3.77
N TYR A 64 -0.59 -0.95 -3.09
CA TYR A 64 -0.70 0.50 -3.18
C TYR A 64 0.70 1.11 -3.25
N PRO A 65 1.21 1.39 -4.47
CA PRO A 65 2.43 2.17 -4.64
C PRO A 65 2.12 3.67 -4.54
N ARG A 66 3.01 4.39 -3.86
CA ARG A 66 3.04 5.85 -3.82
C ARG A 66 4.46 6.31 -4.13
N VAL A 67 4.63 6.78 -5.35
CA VAL A 67 5.84 7.46 -5.81
C VAL A 67 5.57 8.96 -5.80
N GLY A 68 6.31 9.73 -5.01
CA GLY A 68 6.12 11.16 -4.82
C GLY A 68 5.82 11.55 -3.37
N PRO A 69 5.82 12.86 -3.08
CA PRO A 69 5.94 13.37 -1.73
C PRO A 69 4.76 12.96 -0.84
N THR A 70 5.10 12.54 0.38
CA THR A 70 4.21 12.30 1.52
C THR A 70 5.02 12.52 2.80
N CYS A 71 4.35 12.75 3.91
CA CYS A 71 5.00 12.85 5.20
C CYS A 71 4.68 11.64 6.09
N GLU A 72 5.51 11.41 7.10
CA GLU A 72 5.37 10.26 8.01
C GLU A 72 3.97 10.16 8.64
N TRP A 73 3.34 11.29 8.96
CA TRP A 73 1.97 11.33 9.50
C TRP A 73 0.89 10.85 8.52
N ASP A 74 1.15 10.85 7.21
CA ASP A 74 0.23 10.31 6.20
C ASP A 74 0.21 8.78 6.19
N THR A 75 1.29 8.13 6.65
CA THR A 75 1.50 6.68 6.49
C THR A 75 1.57 5.91 7.80
N ALA A 76 2.10 6.49 8.88
CA ALA A 76 2.43 5.77 10.12
C ALA A 76 1.25 4.98 10.71
N ALA A 77 0.08 5.62 10.85
CA ALA A 77 -1.11 4.95 11.38
C ALA A 77 -1.63 3.84 10.45
N GLY A 78 -1.67 4.11 9.13
CA GLY A 78 -2.11 3.14 8.14
C GLY A 78 -1.17 1.94 8.04
N HIS A 79 0.14 2.17 8.12
CA HIS A 79 1.18 1.15 8.17
C HIS A 79 0.98 0.22 9.37
N ALA A 80 0.82 0.77 10.57
CA ALA A 80 0.60 -0.04 11.78
C ALA A 80 -0.65 -0.93 11.66
N VAL A 81 -1.76 -0.39 11.15
CA VAL A 81 -3.00 -1.15 10.92
C VAL A 81 -2.79 -2.26 9.88
N LEU A 82 -2.11 -1.96 8.78
CA LEU A 82 -1.86 -2.93 7.71
C LEU A 82 -0.97 -4.08 8.19
N VAL A 83 0.11 -3.78 8.91
CA VAL A 83 1.01 -4.80 9.47
C VAL A 83 0.27 -5.67 10.48
N ALA A 84 -0.55 -5.07 11.36
CA ALA A 84 -1.38 -5.84 12.29
C ALA A 84 -2.40 -6.77 11.60
N ALA A 85 -2.81 -6.43 10.38
CA ALA A 85 -3.68 -7.25 9.53
C ALA A 85 -2.93 -8.31 8.71
N GLY A 86 -1.60 -8.33 8.73
CA GLY A 86 -0.74 -9.29 8.02
C GLY A 86 -0.15 -8.80 6.70
N GLY A 87 -0.19 -7.50 6.43
CA GLY A 87 0.48 -6.87 5.29
C GLY A 87 1.86 -6.30 5.65
N ALA A 88 2.42 -5.53 4.72
CA ALA A 88 3.72 -4.87 4.87
C ALA A 88 3.74 -3.52 4.16
N VAL A 89 4.62 -2.62 4.59
CA VAL A 89 4.94 -1.39 3.86
C VAL A 89 6.46 -1.30 3.70
N THR A 90 6.91 -1.12 2.46
CA THR A 90 8.32 -1.03 2.10
C THR A 90 8.57 0.25 1.30
N ALA A 91 9.82 0.67 1.22
CA ALA A 91 10.28 1.52 0.13
C ALA A 91 10.14 0.78 -1.23
N THR A 92 10.22 1.51 -2.34
CA THR A 92 10.09 0.95 -3.69
C THR A 92 11.21 -0.02 -4.09
N ASP A 93 12.34 0.02 -3.40
CA ASP A 93 13.46 -0.93 -3.51
C ASP A 93 13.28 -2.18 -2.63
N GLY A 94 12.20 -2.26 -1.85
CA GLY A 94 11.89 -3.38 -0.96
C GLY A 94 12.43 -3.23 0.46
N ALA A 95 13.20 -2.18 0.77
CA ALA A 95 13.67 -1.93 2.13
C ALA A 95 12.48 -1.58 3.08
N PRO A 96 12.56 -1.88 4.38
CA PRO A 96 11.53 -1.46 5.33
C PRO A 96 11.30 0.06 5.33
N LEU A 97 10.03 0.50 5.35
CA LEU A 97 9.72 1.92 5.51
C LEU A 97 9.92 2.32 6.98
N LEU A 98 10.83 3.26 7.24
CA LEU A 98 11.19 3.73 8.59
C LEU A 98 10.66 5.14 8.88
N TYR A 99 10.48 5.44 10.18
CA TYR A 99 9.96 6.71 10.70
C TYR A 99 10.98 7.38 11.63
N GLY A 100 10.78 8.67 11.92
CA GLY A 100 11.64 9.48 12.78
C GLY A 100 12.66 10.34 12.03
N ASN A 101 12.44 10.61 10.74
CA ASN A 101 13.36 11.33 9.85
C ASN A 101 13.29 12.85 10.03
N ALA A 102 13.48 13.35 11.25
CA ALA A 102 13.39 14.78 11.58
C ALA A 102 14.36 15.65 10.74
N ALA A 103 15.56 15.14 10.45
CA ALA A 103 16.56 15.82 9.61
C ALA A 103 16.10 16.03 8.16
N ARG A 104 15.08 15.30 7.71
CA ARG A 104 14.47 15.39 6.38
C ARG A 104 13.07 16.01 6.43
N GLY A 105 12.72 16.68 7.53
CA GLY A 105 11.39 17.27 7.70
C GLY A 105 10.25 16.24 7.76
N PHE A 106 10.55 14.99 8.16
CA PHE A 106 9.59 13.88 8.20
C PHE A 106 8.99 13.51 6.83
N GLU A 107 9.70 13.77 5.74
CA GLU A 107 9.33 13.27 4.41
C GLU A 107 9.56 11.75 4.31
N ASN A 108 8.58 11.02 3.78
CA ASN A 108 8.78 9.61 3.46
C ASN A 108 9.56 9.47 2.14
N PRO A 109 10.37 8.40 1.99
CA PRO A 109 10.72 7.93 0.66
C PRO A 109 9.48 7.41 -0.09
N ASP A 110 9.63 7.17 -1.40
CA ASP A 110 8.62 6.45 -2.17
C ASP A 110 8.36 5.09 -1.54
N PHE A 111 7.08 4.69 -1.42
CA PHE A 111 6.70 3.48 -0.70
C PHE A 111 5.70 2.63 -1.47
N VAL A 112 5.58 1.38 -1.03
CA VAL A 112 4.57 0.43 -1.47
C VAL A 112 3.96 -0.25 -0.26
N ALA A 113 2.64 -0.18 -0.15
CA ALA A 113 1.87 -0.97 0.79
C ALA A 113 1.40 -2.27 0.12
N TRP A 114 1.61 -3.39 0.80
CA TRP A 114 1.38 -4.74 0.32
C TRP A 114 0.35 -5.46 1.19
N GLY A 115 -0.53 -6.24 0.56
CA GLY A 115 -1.41 -7.17 1.27
C GLY A 115 -0.65 -8.24 2.04
N ARG A 116 0.56 -8.61 1.60
CA ARG A 116 1.42 -9.56 2.33
C ARG A 116 2.83 -9.02 2.45
N GLY A 117 3.68 -9.35 1.49
CA GLY A 117 5.00 -8.77 1.31
C GLY A 117 5.21 -8.37 -0.14
N PRO A 118 6.41 -7.88 -0.49
CA PRO A 118 6.79 -7.60 -1.86
C PRO A 118 6.54 -8.82 -2.78
N LEU A 119 5.93 -8.56 -3.93
CA LEU A 119 5.67 -9.58 -4.96
C LEU A 119 6.78 -9.54 -6.01
N ALA A 120 7.08 -10.70 -6.61
CA ALA A 120 7.93 -10.76 -7.79
C ALA A 120 7.27 -10.03 -8.97
N ARG A 121 8.06 -9.40 -9.82
CA ARG A 121 7.54 -8.74 -11.03
C ARG A 121 7.12 -9.80 -12.05
N ALA A 122 6.06 -9.54 -12.80
CA ALA A 122 5.52 -10.45 -13.82
C ALA A 122 6.50 -10.71 -14.98
N ARG A 123 7.53 -9.87 -15.16
CA ARG A 123 8.58 -10.02 -16.19
C ARG A 123 9.82 -10.76 -15.70
N GLU A 124 9.84 -11.21 -14.45
CA GLU A 124 10.94 -11.95 -13.82
C GLU A 124 10.56 -13.42 -13.54
N ALA A 125 9.36 -13.87 -13.96
CA ALA A 125 8.81 -15.21 -13.77
C ALA A 125 8.57 -15.93 -15.11
#